data_AF-A0AAP9Y1G8-F1
#
_entry.id   AF-A0AAP9Y1G8-F1
#
_cell.length_a   1.000
_cell.length_b   1.000
_cell.length_c   1.000
_cell.angle_alpha   90.00
_cell.angle_beta   90.00
_cell.angle_gamma   90.00
#
_symmetry.space_group_name_H-M   'P 1'
#
loop_
_entity.id
_entity.type
_entity.pdbx_description
1 polymer ?
#
loop_
_entity_poly.entity_id
_entity_poly.type
_entity_poly.pdbx_seq_one_letter_code
_entity_poly.pdbx_strand_id
1 'polypeptide(L)'
;MQEPKYHPPIEEVVFADDFLRAEENALPAVSPGNRKFLRAFFGVAASRLGWRVREISPQSQGGKIPLVDIMAALGLPRSPHGWAAACTADLGRAADHLHELTLTPASLVIGWGMPPSVLHYIDLQGAAFIDVEIHAIRFTRDLHLAMRTNDAGIRLELEQLRIDEETFWGAAAGLRGQFARRGNAFIARPDLSVGVFVGQMDIDQAVVGDGRLMEPNDFIESLAQWARQVDLLAICPHPAQIDTSPLHPLLDRIPNATLISRHTYSLLCAENLAFVSAISSSVLGEAHYLGCHDIRQLAVDDRNDASRLPAACSPWIPVWSEVASLRSLDAFSKARQGKTVPPSPVTGRPSAFPDDMLNTIFGYRWGFDPAASGLPDLPTLAPGASLSLAVNTPGAASIGFAHGWHWPEPWGVWSAEPRACLAVLLEDIEPGAGYELALYGHPWAPAGATPPAIRLVVNGRECQLRSSQEDGMEWAIQLDTHALERRLLLITAEVRGALRACDVGGAPTDTRVLGLGLRYLTLRKIVPTGPEPEPA
;
A
#
# COMPACT_ATOMS: atom_id res chain seq x y z
N MET A 1 -40.20 -18.57 1.24
CA MET A 1 -39.71 -18.92 -0.11
C MET A 1 -40.28 -17.86 -1.05
N GLN A 2 -39.52 -16.81 -1.37
CA GLN A 2 -39.97 -15.78 -2.31
C GLN A 2 -39.87 -16.36 -3.74
N GLU A 3 -40.90 -16.15 -4.57
CA GLU A 3 -40.87 -16.53 -5.97
C GLU A 3 -39.67 -15.90 -6.69
N PRO A 4 -39.04 -16.60 -7.66
CA PRO A 4 -37.93 -16.04 -8.41
C PRO A 4 -38.40 -14.80 -9.18
N LYS A 5 -37.89 -13.62 -8.80
CA LYS A 5 -38.14 -12.38 -9.54
C LYS A 5 -37.49 -12.51 -10.91
N TYR A 6 -38.32 -12.56 -11.96
CA TYR A 6 -37.87 -12.49 -13.34
C TYR A 6 -37.47 -11.05 -13.66
N HIS A 7 -36.20 -10.84 -14.04
CA HIS A 7 -35.72 -9.55 -14.51
C HIS A 7 -35.78 -9.49 -16.05
N PRO A 8 -36.02 -8.30 -16.64
CA PRO A 8 -36.03 -8.15 -18.11
C PRO A 8 -34.65 -8.45 -18.72
N PRO A 9 -34.59 -8.76 -20.04
CA PRO A 9 -33.32 -8.82 -20.77
C PRO A 9 -32.48 -7.56 -20.55
N ILE A 10 -31.16 -7.74 -20.65
CA ILE A 10 -30.25 -6.61 -20.78
C ILE A 10 -30.44 -6.01 -22.18
N GLU A 11 -30.71 -4.71 -22.24
CA GLU A 11 -30.85 -3.94 -23.49
C GLU A 11 -29.76 -2.86 -23.63
N GLU A 12 -29.16 -2.46 -22.51
CA GLU A 12 -28.07 -1.49 -22.49
C GLU A 12 -27.01 -1.82 -21.44
N VAL A 13 -25.77 -1.44 -21.74
CA VAL A 13 -24.64 -1.44 -20.82
C VAL A 13 -24.16 -0.01 -20.60
N VAL A 14 -24.04 0.35 -19.32
CA VAL A 14 -23.55 1.65 -18.87
C VAL A 14 -22.20 1.44 -18.21
N PHE A 15 -21.14 2.02 -18.79
CA PHE A 15 -19.81 1.97 -18.22
C PHE A 15 -19.58 3.13 -17.26
N ALA A 16 -19.18 2.80 -16.03
CA ALA A 16 -19.02 3.72 -14.93
C ALA A 16 -17.68 3.54 -14.20
N ASP A 17 -17.40 4.45 -13.27
CA ASP A 17 -16.35 4.37 -12.27
C ASP A 17 -16.79 5.14 -11.02
N ASP A 18 -15.89 5.32 -10.06
CA ASP A 18 -16.05 6.31 -8.99
C ASP A 18 -16.02 7.73 -9.56
N PHE A 19 -17.14 8.14 -10.18
CA PHE A 19 -17.30 9.48 -10.76
C PHE A 19 -17.31 10.59 -9.69
N LEU A 20 -17.38 10.24 -8.40
CA LEU A 20 -17.23 11.17 -7.28
C LEU A 20 -15.74 11.53 -7.07
N ARG A 21 -14.82 10.67 -7.50
CA ARG A 21 -13.36 10.87 -7.40
C ARG A 21 -12.85 11.66 -8.61
N ALA A 22 -13.03 12.98 -8.58
CA ALA A 22 -12.67 13.85 -9.70
C ALA A 22 -12.08 15.19 -9.26
N GLU A 23 -11.54 15.95 -10.21
CA GLU A 23 -10.91 17.26 -9.97
C GLU A 23 -11.86 18.25 -9.29
N GLU A 24 -13.16 18.17 -9.56
CA GLU A 24 -14.15 19.03 -8.92
C GLU A 24 -14.20 18.85 -7.39
N ASN A 25 -13.71 17.73 -6.87
CA ASN A 25 -13.55 17.44 -5.45
C ASN A 25 -12.11 17.67 -4.95
N ALA A 26 -11.30 18.43 -5.68
CA ALA A 26 -9.89 18.69 -5.40
C ALA A 26 -9.03 17.42 -5.30
N LEU A 27 -9.43 16.39 -6.04
CA LEU A 27 -8.70 15.14 -6.16
C LEU A 27 -7.88 15.14 -7.45
N PRO A 28 -6.74 14.44 -7.49
CA PRO A 28 -5.99 14.29 -8.74
C PRO A 28 -6.93 13.75 -9.83
N ALA A 29 -6.77 14.22 -11.06
CA ALA A 29 -7.51 13.68 -12.20
C ALA A 29 -7.34 12.16 -12.23
N VAL A 30 -8.40 11.44 -11.83
CA VAL A 30 -8.40 9.98 -11.96
C VAL A 30 -8.32 9.70 -13.44
N SER A 31 -7.30 8.96 -13.86
CA SER A 31 -7.16 8.56 -15.25
C SER A 31 -8.47 7.92 -15.69
N PRO A 32 -9.14 8.43 -16.74
CA PRO A 32 -10.33 7.77 -17.27
C PRO A 32 -10.01 6.39 -17.87
N GLY A 33 -8.75 5.94 -17.76
CA GLY A 33 -8.25 4.67 -18.24
C GLY A 33 -9.05 3.46 -17.78
N ASN A 34 -9.50 3.41 -16.51
CA ASN A 34 -10.24 2.25 -16.02
C ASN A 34 -11.62 2.11 -16.68
N ARG A 35 -12.41 3.19 -16.73
CA ARG A 35 -13.70 3.21 -17.45
C ARG A 35 -13.53 2.95 -18.95
N LYS A 36 -12.52 3.58 -19.58
CA LYS A 36 -12.19 3.35 -21.00
C LYS A 36 -11.79 1.89 -21.25
N PHE A 37 -11.03 1.29 -20.35
CA PHE A 37 -10.69 -0.14 -20.36
C PHE A 37 -11.96 -0.98 -20.32
N LEU A 38 -12.85 -0.76 -19.35
CA LEU A 38 -14.10 -1.52 -19.24
C LEU A 38 -14.93 -1.41 -20.53
N ARG A 39 -15.08 -0.20 -21.07
CA ARG A 39 -15.77 0.01 -22.35
C ARG A 39 -15.13 -0.76 -23.49
N ALA A 40 -13.80 -0.68 -23.63
CA ALA A 40 -13.11 -1.37 -24.71
C ALA A 40 -13.19 -2.89 -24.55
N PHE A 41 -13.06 -3.38 -23.32
CA PHE A 41 -12.95 -4.80 -23.01
C PHE A 41 -14.30 -5.53 -23.07
N PHE A 42 -15.36 -4.97 -22.45
CA PHE A 42 -16.70 -5.57 -22.45
C PHE A 42 -17.58 -5.06 -23.61
N GLY A 43 -17.34 -3.83 -24.08
CA GLY A 43 -18.22 -3.17 -25.05
C GLY A 43 -18.26 -3.84 -26.41
N VAL A 44 -17.18 -4.54 -26.82
CA VAL A 44 -17.15 -5.33 -28.06
C VAL A 44 -18.17 -6.47 -28.00
N ALA A 45 -18.21 -7.22 -26.90
CA ALA A 45 -19.18 -8.29 -26.69
C ALA A 45 -20.61 -7.75 -26.57
N ALA A 46 -20.81 -6.69 -25.77
CA ALA A 46 -22.12 -6.05 -25.61
C ALA A 46 -22.70 -5.56 -26.96
N SER A 47 -21.88 -4.91 -27.78
CA SER A 47 -22.31 -4.41 -29.10
C SER A 47 -22.70 -5.55 -30.04
N ARG A 48 -22.01 -6.69 -29.98
CA ARG A 48 -22.32 -7.89 -30.77
C ARG A 48 -23.63 -8.57 -30.32
N LEU A 49 -24.06 -8.38 -29.08
CA LEU A 49 -25.38 -8.79 -28.59
C LEU A 49 -26.50 -7.79 -28.96
N GLY A 50 -26.14 -6.68 -29.62
CA GLY A 50 -27.08 -5.62 -29.99
C GLY A 50 -27.45 -4.69 -28.84
N TRP A 51 -26.72 -4.72 -27.73
CA TRP A 51 -26.98 -3.86 -26.58
C TRP A 51 -26.50 -2.43 -26.85
N ARG A 52 -27.27 -1.45 -26.41
CA ARG A 52 -26.84 -0.04 -26.44
C ARG A 52 -25.68 0.14 -25.45
N VAL A 53 -24.61 0.81 -25.88
CA VAL A 53 -23.44 1.05 -25.04
C VAL A 53 -23.23 2.54 -24.81
N ARG A 54 -23.15 2.96 -23.54
CA ARG A 54 -22.82 4.33 -23.14
C ARG A 54 -21.85 4.37 -21.96
N GLU A 55 -21.22 5.52 -21.78
CA GLU A 55 -20.36 5.82 -20.62
C GLU A 55 -20.98 6.95 -19.80
N ILE A 56 -20.70 6.94 -18.51
CA ILE A 56 -20.95 8.07 -17.60
C ILE A 56 -19.61 8.55 -17.05
N SER A 57 -19.47 9.87 -16.91
CA SER A 57 -18.30 10.48 -16.30
C SER A 57 -18.62 11.90 -15.83
N PRO A 58 -17.83 12.45 -14.90
CA PRO A 58 -17.96 13.84 -14.48
C PRO A 58 -17.65 14.82 -15.62
N GLN A 59 -18.15 16.05 -15.49
CA GLN A 59 -17.95 17.12 -16.48
C GLN A 59 -16.46 17.47 -16.69
N SER A 60 -15.63 17.43 -15.63
CA SER A 60 -14.18 17.60 -15.74
C SER A 60 -13.50 16.58 -16.68
N GLN A 61 -14.10 15.40 -16.83
CA GLN A 61 -13.60 14.35 -17.72
C GLN A 61 -14.30 14.35 -19.10
N GLY A 62 -14.98 15.43 -19.45
CA GLY A 62 -15.74 15.57 -20.70
C GLY A 62 -17.09 14.83 -20.70
N GLY A 63 -17.55 14.39 -19.53
CA GLY A 63 -18.85 13.76 -19.36
C GLY A 63 -19.96 14.77 -19.07
N LYS A 64 -21.03 14.26 -18.46
CA LYS A 64 -22.23 15.05 -18.20
C LYS A 64 -22.69 15.04 -16.74
N ILE A 65 -22.04 14.27 -15.87
CA ILE A 65 -22.41 14.22 -14.45
C ILE A 65 -21.96 15.54 -13.78
N PRO A 66 -22.89 16.38 -13.29
CA PRO A 66 -22.57 17.68 -12.72
C PRO A 66 -22.15 17.52 -11.25
N LEU A 67 -20.93 17.05 -11.02
CA LEU A 67 -20.45 16.68 -9.68
C LEU A 67 -20.55 17.83 -8.66
N VAL A 68 -20.32 19.07 -9.09
CA VAL A 68 -20.47 20.26 -8.22
C VAL A 68 -21.88 20.37 -7.63
N ASP A 69 -22.90 20.17 -8.46
CA ASP A 69 -24.30 20.28 -8.04
C ASP A 69 -24.71 19.08 -7.17
N ILE A 70 -24.18 17.88 -7.48
CA ILE A 70 -24.37 16.68 -6.65
C ILE A 70 -23.81 16.93 -5.24
N MET A 71 -22.58 17.40 -5.12
CA MET A 71 -21.96 17.68 -3.81
C MET A 71 -22.73 18.74 -3.03
N ALA A 72 -23.22 19.78 -3.71
CA ALA A 72 -24.05 20.82 -3.11
C ALA A 72 -25.39 20.25 -2.58
N ALA A 73 -26.08 19.41 -3.35
CA ALA A 73 -27.33 18.77 -2.95
C ALA A 73 -27.15 17.81 -1.76
N LEU A 74 -26.01 17.13 -1.69
CA LEU A 74 -25.62 16.30 -0.54
C LEU A 74 -25.23 17.13 0.69
N GLY A 75 -24.92 18.42 0.52
CA GLY A 75 -24.42 19.29 1.58
C GLY A 75 -22.97 19.00 1.95
N LEU A 76 -22.17 18.50 1.00
CA LEU A 76 -20.79 18.07 1.21
C LEU A 76 -19.80 19.06 0.58
N PRO A 77 -18.62 19.27 1.20
CA PRO A 77 -17.59 20.12 0.64
C PRO A 77 -16.95 19.48 -0.59
N ARG A 78 -16.39 20.31 -1.48
CA ARG A 78 -15.61 19.85 -2.64
C ARG A 78 -14.15 19.64 -2.25
N SER A 79 -13.88 18.53 -1.57
CA SER A 79 -12.57 18.18 -1.02
C SER A 79 -12.39 16.66 -0.94
N PRO A 80 -11.17 16.15 -0.70
CA PRO A 80 -10.96 14.72 -0.44
C PRO A 80 -11.85 14.17 0.69
N HIS A 81 -12.03 14.91 1.78
CA HIS A 81 -12.94 14.52 2.87
C HIS A 81 -14.41 14.53 2.43
N GLY A 82 -14.81 15.48 1.58
CA GLY A 82 -16.15 15.50 1.01
C GLY A 82 -16.42 14.31 0.09
N TRP A 83 -15.44 13.92 -0.72
CA TRP A 83 -15.50 12.70 -1.53
C TRP A 83 -15.65 11.44 -0.67
N ALA A 84 -14.85 11.30 0.39
CA ALA A 84 -14.98 10.18 1.32
C ALA A 84 -16.40 10.11 1.92
N ALA A 85 -16.95 11.24 2.35
CA ALA A 85 -18.33 11.30 2.85
C ALA A 85 -19.37 10.96 1.77
N ALA A 86 -19.12 11.37 0.52
CA ALA A 86 -19.98 11.06 -0.61
C ALA A 86 -19.97 9.57 -0.98
N CYS A 87 -18.91 8.81 -0.64
CA CYS A 87 -18.83 7.37 -0.89
C CYS A 87 -19.91 6.56 -0.16
N THR A 88 -20.45 7.08 0.95
CA THR A 88 -21.54 6.44 1.72
C THR A 88 -22.81 7.28 1.78
N ALA A 89 -22.86 8.41 1.08
CA ALA A 89 -24.02 9.30 1.10
C ALA A 89 -25.22 8.72 0.34
N ASP A 90 -26.43 9.12 0.72
CA ASP A 90 -27.64 8.82 -0.05
C ASP A 90 -27.71 9.72 -1.29
N LEU A 91 -27.31 9.17 -2.44
CA LEU A 91 -27.38 9.86 -3.73
C LEU A 91 -28.82 10.16 -4.19
N GLY A 92 -29.84 9.54 -3.58
CA GLY A 92 -31.24 9.89 -3.83
C GLY A 92 -31.55 11.37 -3.54
N ARG A 93 -30.81 11.99 -2.61
CA ARG A 93 -30.90 13.42 -2.31
C ARG A 93 -30.41 14.33 -3.44
N ALA A 94 -29.67 13.79 -4.39
CA ALA A 94 -29.15 14.47 -5.58
C ALA A 94 -29.76 13.90 -6.88
N ALA A 95 -30.91 13.22 -6.81
CA ALA A 95 -31.52 12.54 -7.96
C ALA A 95 -31.78 13.48 -9.16
N ASP A 96 -32.15 14.74 -8.90
CA ASP A 96 -32.37 15.77 -9.93
C ASP A 96 -31.10 16.12 -10.72
N HIS A 97 -29.93 15.80 -10.18
CA HIS A 97 -28.63 16.01 -10.83
C HIS A 97 -28.07 14.73 -11.47
N LEU A 98 -28.75 13.59 -11.28
CA LEU A 98 -28.34 12.28 -11.78
C LEU A 98 -29.17 11.81 -12.99
N HIS A 99 -29.91 12.71 -13.65
CA HIS A 99 -30.71 12.37 -14.84
C HIS A 99 -29.89 11.74 -15.98
N GLU A 100 -28.62 12.11 -16.14
CA GLU A 100 -27.73 11.49 -17.14
C GLU A 100 -27.32 10.05 -16.76
N LEU A 101 -27.54 9.64 -15.50
CA LEU A 101 -27.38 8.27 -15.06
C LEU A 101 -28.60 7.41 -15.38
N THR A 102 -29.80 7.98 -15.65
CA THR A 102 -31.10 7.28 -15.83
C THR A 102 -30.96 5.79 -16.16
N LEU A 103 -31.29 4.94 -15.19
CA LEU A 103 -31.19 3.50 -15.28
C LEU A 103 -32.58 2.89 -15.31
N THR A 104 -32.69 1.73 -15.95
CA THR A 104 -33.91 0.92 -15.98
C THR A 104 -33.59 -0.49 -15.49
N PRO A 105 -34.59 -1.31 -15.16
CA PRO A 105 -34.36 -2.72 -14.85
C PRO A 105 -33.67 -3.53 -15.98
N ALA A 106 -33.73 -3.03 -17.22
CA ALA A 106 -33.05 -3.59 -18.39
C ALA A 106 -31.61 -3.07 -18.59
N SER A 107 -31.15 -2.15 -17.74
CA SER A 107 -29.78 -1.64 -17.74
C SER A 107 -28.85 -2.57 -16.95
N LEU A 108 -27.64 -2.80 -17.47
CA LEU A 108 -26.52 -3.37 -16.75
C LEU A 108 -25.44 -2.31 -16.59
N VAL A 109 -25.08 -1.96 -15.36
CA VAL A 109 -23.94 -1.07 -15.10
C VAL A 109 -22.68 -1.92 -14.92
N ILE A 110 -21.62 -1.65 -15.68
CA ILE A 110 -20.30 -2.26 -15.46
C ILE A 110 -19.37 -1.15 -15.03
N GLY A 111 -19.01 -1.14 -13.74
CA GLY A 111 -18.23 -0.06 -13.13
C GLY A 111 -16.89 -0.52 -12.60
N TRP A 112 -15.97 0.43 -12.42
CA TRP A 112 -14.68 0.18 -11.78
C TRP A 112 -14.65 0.73 -10.35
N GLY A 113 -14.51 -0.14 -9.36
CA GLY A 113 -14.39 0.24 -7.94
C GLY A 113 -15.44 1.25 -7.50
N MET A 114 -16.72 0.97 -7.79
CA MET A 114 -17.80 1.90 -7.47
C MET A 114 -18.00 2.01 -5.95
N PRO A 115 -18.12 3.22 -5.39
CA PRO A 115 -18.36 3.38 -3.96
C PRO A 115 -19.77 2.92 -3.57
N PRO A 116 -20.00 2.57 -2.29
CA PRO A 116 -21.29 2.10 -1.79
C PRO A 116 -22.50 2.96 -2.18
N SER A 117 -22.35 4.29 -2.14
CA SER A 117 -23.39 5.24 -2.52
C SER A 117 -23.86 5.09 -3.97
N VAL A 118 -22.93 4.84 -4.89
CA VAL A 118 -23.21 4.58 -6.31
C VAL A 118 -23.89 3.22 -6.47
N LEU A 119 -23.39 2.18 -5.79
CA LEU A 119 -23.99 0.85 -5.82
C LEU A 119 -25.44 0.85 -5.32
N HIS A 120 -25.70 1.55 -4.21
CA HIS A 120 -27.06 1.74 -3.69
C HIS A 120 -27.95 2.50 -4.66
N TYR A 121 -27.47 3.57 -5.27
CA TYR A 121 -28.25 4.30 -6.26
C TYR A 121 -28.65 3.39 -7.43
N ILE A 122 -27.72 2.60 -7.96
CA ILE A 122 -28.00 1.64 -9.06
C ILE A 122 -29.06 0.61 -8.65
N ASP A 123 -28.89 0.02 -7.46
CA ASP A 123 -29.82 -0.98 -6.91
C ASP A 123 -31.24 -0.41 -6.72
N LEU A 124 -31.35 0.82 -6.21
CA LEU A 124 -32.63 1.53 -6.04
C LEU A 124 -33.34 1.81 -7.36
N GLN A 125 -32.61 1.99 -8.47
CA GLN A 125 -33.20 2.10 -9.81
C GLN A 125 -33.64 0.73 -10.38
N GLY A 126 -33.41 -0.36 -9.66
CA GLY A 126 -33.73 -1.72 -10.08
C GLY A 126 -32.81 -2.28 -11.17
N ALA A 127 -31.70 -1.60 -11.46
CA ALA A 127 -30.70 -2.04 -12.43
C ALA A 127 -29.72 -3.03 -11.80
N ALA A 128 -29.17 -3.92 -12.64
CA ALA A 128 -28.08 -4.79 -12.21
C ALA A 128 -26.75 -4.06 -12.35
N PHE A 129 -25.79 -4.37 -11.49
CA PHE A 129 -24.40 -3.96 -11.68
C PHE A 129 -23.43 -5.14 -11.70
N ILE A 130 -22.29 -4.93 -12.35
CA ILE A 130 -21.05 -5.67 -12.14
C ILE A 130 -20.01 -4.62 -11.77
N ASP A 131 -19.57 -4.64 -10.52
CA ASP A 131 -18.45 -3.81 -10.07
C ASP A 131 -17.17 -4.61 -10.23
N VAL A 132 -16.15 -3.99 -10.84
CA VAL A 132 -14.94 -4.66 -11.33
C VAL A 132 -13.70 -3.99 -10.73
N GLU A 133 -12.74 -4.81 -10.34
CA GLU A 133 -11.39 -4.34 -9.98
C GLU A 133 -10.31 -5.34 -10.40
N ILE A 134 -9.05 -4.92 -10.31
CA ILE A 134 -7.94 -5.87 -10.20
C ILE A 134 -8.07 -6.57 -8.84
N HIS A 135 -8.04 -7.91 -8.86
CA HIS A 135 -8.11 -8.72 -7.66
C HIS A 135 -7.02 -8.36 -6.65
N ALA A 136 -7.34 -8.54 -5.37
CA ALA A 136 -6.45 -8.24 -4.24
C ALA A 136 -5.17 -9.09 -4.25
N ILE A 137 -5.26 -10.33 -4.72
CA ILE A 137 -4.10 -11.24 -4.82
C ILE A 137 -3.38 -10.98 -6.14
N ARG A 138 -2.17 -10.39 -6.06
CA ARG A 138 -1.41 -9.89 -7.21
C ARG A 138 -0.05 -10.57 -7.39
N PHE A 139 0.31 -11.49 -6.50
CA PHE A 139 1.57 -12.26 -6.58
C PHE A 139 1.53 -13.45 -7.55
N THR A 140 0.39 -13.73 -8.20
CA THR A 140 0.25 -14.75 -9.25
C THR A 140 1.13 -14.44 -10.47
N ARG A 141 1.22 -15.34 -11.44
CA ARG A 141 1.94 -15.01 -12.69
C ARG A 141 1.28 -13.86 -13.44
N ASP A 142 -0.05 -13.84 -13.44
CA ASP A 142 -0.85 -12.91 -14.23
C ASP A 142 -1.87 -12.18 -13.34
N LEU A 143 -2.19 -10.93 -13.68
CA LEU A 143 -3.25 -10.18 -13.02
C LEU A 143 -4.61 -10.86 -13.28
N HIS A 144 -5.51 -10.76 -12.30
CA HIS A 144 -6.86 -11.27 -12.38
C HIS A 144 -7.87 -10.16 -12.08
N LEU A 145 -9.09 -10.27 -12.62
CA LEU A 145 -10.19 -9.40 -12.23
C LEU A 145 -10.92 -9.99 -11.03
N ALA A 146 -11.45 -9.11 -10.19
CA ALA A 146 -12.44 -9.44 -9.18
C ALA A 146 -13.74 -8.72 -9.51
N MET A 147 -14.86 -9.42 -9.32
CA MET A 147 -16.17 -8.86 -9.62
C MET A 147 -17.18 -9.12 -8.52
N ARG A 148 -18.10 -8.18 -8.36
CA ARG A 148 -19.30 -8.36 -7.52
C ARG A 148 -20.53 -7.80 -8.19
N THR A 149 -21.69 -8.27 -7.78
CA THR A 149 -22.98 -7.92 -8.39
C THR A 149 -24.10 -7.97 -7.37
N ASN A 150 -25.17 -7.19 -7.58
CA ASN A 150 -26.44 -7.34 -6.86
C ASN A 150 -27.41 -8.36 -7.49
N ASP A 151 -27.10 -8.88 -8.67
CA ASP A 151 -27.99 -9.78 -9.41
C ASP A 151 -27.62 -11.25 -9.16
N ALA A 152 -28.58 -12.02 -8.62
CA ALA A 152 -28.35 -13.42 -8.28
C ALA A 152 -28.05 -14.32 -9.50
N GLY A 153 -28.62 -14.00 -10.66
CA GLY A 153 -28.38 -14.74 -11.90
C GLY A 153 -26.97 -14.47 -12.43
N ILE A 154 -26.55 -13.20 -12.45
CA ILE A 154 -25.17 -12.83 -12.82
C ILE A 154 -24.18 -13.47 -11.84
N ARG A 155 -24.46 -13.43 -10.54
CA ARG A 155 -23.61 -14.05 -9.51
C ARG A 155 -23.34 -15.52 -9.79
N LEU A 156 -24.37 -16.31 -10.14
CA LEU A 156 -24.22 -17.73 -10.46
C LEU A 156 -23.29 -17.97 -11.66
N GLU A 157 -23.30 -17.10 -12.64
CA GLU A 157 -22.41 -17.19 -13.80
C GLU A 157 -20.98 -16.74 -13.47
N LEU A 158 -20.81 -15.72 -12.61
CA LEU A 158 -19.49 -15.33 -12.09
C LEU A 158 -18.84 -16.47 -11.30
N GLU A 159 -19.60 -17.20 -10.49
CA GLU A 159 -19.11 -18.36 -9.74
C GLU A 159 -18.62 -19.50 -10.65
N GLN A 160 -19.21 -19.68 -11.85
CA GLN A 160 -18.72 -20.64 -12.84
C GLN A 160 -17.39 -20.23 -13.48
N LEU A 161 -17.08 -18.92 -13.45
CA LEU A 161 -15.83 -18.35 -13.95
C LEU A 161 -14.79 -18.13 -12.84
N ARG A 162 -15.12 -18.55 -11.60
CA ARG A 162 -14.26 -18.33 -10.44
C ARG A 162 -12.90 -19.00 -10.65
N ILE A 163 -11.85 -18.30 -10.28
CA ILE A 163 -10.50 -18.85 -10.19
C ILE A 163 -10.41 -19.75 -8.96
N ASP A 164 -9.94 -20.98 -9.15
CA ASP A 164 -9.70 -21.92 -8.06
C ASP A 164 -8.62 -21.38 -7.12
N GLU A 165 -8.87 -21.46 -5.82
CA GLU A 165 -7.98 -21.01 -4.76
C GLU A 165 -6.60 -21.70 -4.81
N GLU A 166 -6.55 -22.95 -5.31
CA GLU A 166 -5.31 -23.69 -5.51
C GLU A 166 -4.33 -22.94 -6.45
N THR A 167 -4.84 -22.11 -7.37
CA THR A 167 -4.02 -21.24 -8.23
C THR A 167 -3.21 -20.24 -7.40
N PHE A 168 -3.83 -19.67 -6.37
CA PHE A 168 -3.18 -18.71 -5.47
C PHE A 168 -2.20 -19.43 -4.54
N TRP A 169 -2.56 -20.59 -3.99
CA TRP A 169 -1.65 -21.40 -3.17
C TRP A 169 -0.41 -21.86 -3.94
N GLY A 170 -0.57 -22.32 -5.19
CA GLY A 170 0.54 -22.70 -6.06
C GLY A 170 1.49 -21.54 -6.35
N ALA A 171 0.95 -20.35 -6.64
CA ALA A 171 1.76 -19.15 -6.85
C ALA A 171 2.51 -18.71 -5.58
N ALA A 172 1.84 -18.75 -4.42
CA ALA A 172 2.44 -18.42 -3.14
C ALA A 172 3.59 -19.37 -2.77
N ALA A 173 3.41 -20.68 -2.97
CA ALA A 173 4.45 -21.68 -2.77
C ALA A 173 5.69 -21.41 -3.64
N GLY A 174 5.48 -21.08 -4.92
CA GLY A 174 6.55 -20.69 -5.83
C GLY A 174 7.31 -19.44 -5.35
N LEU A 175 6.59 -18.42 -4.90
CA LEU A 175 7.17 -17.18 -4.40
C LEU A 175 7.97 -17.37 -3.10
N ARG A 176 7.44 -18.16 -2.16
CA ARG A 176 8.16 -18.53 -0.94
C ARG A 176 9.44 -19.28 -1.26
N GLY A 177 9.37 -20.26 -2.17
CA GLY A 177 10.55 -20.99 -2.65
C GLY A 177 11.59 -20.08 -3.32
N GLN A 178 11.14 -19.08 -4.08
CA GLN A 178 12.02 -18.06 -4.67
C GLN A 178 12.76 -17.26 -3.60
N PHE A 179 12.07 -16.72 -2.60
CA PHE A 179 12.71 -15.89 -1.57
C PHE A 179 13.61 -16.71 -0.64
N ALA A 180 13.19 -17.91 -0.26
CA ALA A 180 14.03 -18.83 0.52
C ALA A 180 15.36 -19.18 -0.18
N ARG A 181 15.40 -19.14 -1.52
CA ARG A 181 16.62 -19.39 -2.30
C ARG A 181 17.49 -18.15 -2.50
N ARG A 182 16.91 -16.95 -2.52
CA ARG A 182 17.57 -15.71 -3.00
C ARG A 182 17.97 -14.73 -1.90
N GLY A 183 17.54 -14.91 -0.66
CA GLY A 183 17.89 -14.02 0.43
C GLY A 183 17.80 -14.70 1.79
N ASN A 184 17.94 -13.89 2.84
CA ASN A 184 17.84 -14.34 4.21
C ASN A 184 16.38 -14.76 4.53
N ALA A 185 16.21 -15.73 5.42
CA ALA A 185 14.92 -16.21 5.87
C ALA A 185 14.28 -15.29 6.93
N PHE A 186 15.07 -14.42 7.55
CA PHE A 186 14.63 -13.62 8.70
C PHE A 186 14.70 -12.13 8.41
N ILE A 187 13.72 -11.38 8.93
CA ILE A 187 13.79 -9.92 9.02
C ILE A 187 14.79 -9.61 10.12
N ALA A 188 15.96 -9.09 9.74
CA ALA A 188 17.08 -8.78 10.62
C ALA A 188 17.81 -10.00 11.22
N ARG A 189 17.22 -10.73 12.18
CA ARG A 189 17.88 -11.84 12.91
C ARG A 189 16.87 -12.90 13.39
N PRO A 190 17.22 -14.20 13.47
CA PRO A 190 16.25 -15.27 13.78
C PRO A 190 15.52 -15.18 15.12
N ASP A 191 16.16 -14.61 16.14
CA ASP A 191 15.65 -14.48 17.50
C ASP A 191 14.80 -13.21 17.72
N LEU A 192 14.74 -12.31 16.75
CA LEU A 192 13.89 -11.12 16.83
C LEU A 192 12.48 -11.44 16.34
N SER A 193 11.48 -11.08 17.11
CA SER A 193 10.08 -11.08 16.69
C SER A 193 9.76 -9.78 15.95
N VAL A 194 9.23 -9.88 14.72
CA VAL A 194 8.96 -8.69 13.88
C VAL A 194 7.49 -8.59 13.52
N GLY A 195 6.89 -7.44 13.81
CA GLY A 195 5.59 -7.04 13.26
C GLY A 195 5.77 -6.16 12.04
N VAL A 196 4.92 -6.27 11.04
CA VAL A 196 4.91 -5.39 9.87
C VAL A 196 3.63 -4.56 9.85
N PHE A 197 3.76 -3.24 9.68
CA PHE A 197 2.65 -2.35 9.35
C PHE A 197 2.80 -1.87 7.90
N VAL A 198 1.78 -2.13 7.08
CA VAL A 198 1.76 -1.80 5.66
C VAL A 198 1.00 -0.50 5.47
N GLY A 199 1.70 0.53 5.01
CA GLY A 199 1.13 1.82 4.64
C GLY A 199 0.24 1.71 3.40
N GLN A 200 -0.65 2.69 3.26
CA GLN A 200 -1.60 2.80 2.16
C GLN A 200 -1.48 4.20 1.53
N MET A 201 -2.11 4.40 0.38
CA MET A 201 -2.28 5.74 -0.20
C MET A 201 -3.21 6.57 0.68
N ASP A 202 -2.93 7.86 0.86
CA ASP A 202 -3.74 8.74 1.71
C ASP A 202 -5.16 8.95 1.17
N ILE A 203 -5.31 8.81 -0.15
CA ILE A 203 -6.56 8.98 -0.85
C ILE A 203 -6.82 7.70 -1.64
N ASP A 204 -7.58 6.79 -1.04
CA ASP A 204 -8.03 5.55 -1.64
C ASP A 204 -9.35 5.09 -0.99
N GLN A 205 -10.21 4.39 -1.73
CA GLN A 205 -11.46 3.88 -1.13
C GLN A 205 -11.18 2.87 -0.01
N ALA A 206 -10.06 2.16 -0.08
CA ALA A 206 -9.64 1.27 0.99
C ALA A 206 -9.44 2.04 2.30
N VAL A 207 -9.06 3.32 2.30
CA VAL A 207 -8.91 4.08 3.55
C VAL A 207 -10.16 4.88 3.92
N VAL A 208 -11.29 4.68 3.23
CA VAL A 208 -12.56 5.30 3.59
C VAL A 208 -13.33 4.39 4.54
N GLY A 209 -13.63 4.87 5.74
CA GLY A 209 -14.45 4.15 6.73
C GLY A 209 -15.36 5.13 7.47
N ASP A 210 -16.65 4.80 7.61
CA ASP A 210 -17.69 5.71 8.10
C ASP A 210 -17.75 7.06 7.36
N GLY A 211 -17.48 7.06 6.05
CA GLY A 211 -17.49 8.26 5.21
C GLY A 211 -16.36 9.25 5.53
N ARG A 212 -15.30 8.83 6.21
CA ARG A 212 -14.08 9.64 6.46
C ARG A 212 -12.85 8.93 5.93
N LEU A 213 -11.86 9.72 5.53
CA LEU A 213 -10.51 9.24 5.30
C LEU A 213 -9.91 8.86 6.66
N MET A 214 -9.56 7.59 6.81
CA MET A 214 -8.88 7.07 7.99
C MET A 214 -7.38 7.24 7.81
N GLU A 215 -6.70 7.68 8.86
CA GLU A 215 -5.25 7.90 8.85
C GLU A 215 -4.56 6.95 9.84
N PRO A 216 -3.27 6.60 9.64
CA PRO A 216 -2.53 5.77 10.60
C PRO A 216 -2.54 6.34 12.03
N ASN A 217 -2.56 7.67 12.14
CA ASN A 217 -2.59 8.37 13.42
C ASN A 217 -3.89 8.14 14.22
N ASP A 218 -5.01 7.83 13.56
CA ASP A 218 -6.28 7.48 14.23
C ASP A 218 -6.16 6.19 15.06
N PHE A 219 -5.16 5.36 14.77
CA PHE A 219 -4.98 4.02 15.34
C PHE A 219 -3.70 3.86 16.16
N ILE A 220 -3.09 4.97 16.58
CA ILE A 220 -1.78 4.96 17.23
C ILE A 220 -1.76 4.11 18.51
N GLU A 221 -2.86 4.07 19.26
CA GLU A 221 -2.99 3.28 20.49
C GLU A 221 -2.98 1.78 20.21
N SER A 222 -3.77 1.35 19.22
CA SER A 222 -3.83 -0.05 18.76
C SER A 222 -2.47 -0.50 18.23
N LEU A 223 -1.83 0.32 17.40
CA LEU A 223 -0.50 0.03 16.85
C LEU A 223 0.56 -0.03 17.95
N ALA A 224 0.54 0.88 18.92
CA ALA A 224 1.45 0.84 20.08
C ALA A 224 1.21 -0.39 20.97
N GLN A 225 -0.02 -0.87 21.09
CA GLN A 225 -0.31 -2.12 21.79
C GLN A 225 0.27 -3.34 21.06
N TRP A 226 0.14 -3.39 19.73
CA TRP A 226 0.70 -4.47 18.93
C TRP A 226 2.22 -4.44 18.89
N ALA A 227 2.82 -3.25 18.77
CA ALA A 227 4.27 -3.07 18.76
C ALA A 227 4.96 -3.57 20.03
N ARG A 228 4.28 -3.52 21.19
CA ARG A 228 4.79 -4.06 22.47
C ARG A 228 4.95 -5.58 22.48
N GLN A 229 4.36 -6.29 21.53
CA GLN A 229 4.42 -7.75 21.44
C GLN A 229 5.60 -8.25 20.59
N VAL A 230 6.33 -7.34 19.96
CA VAL A 230 7.42 -7.64 19.02
C VAL A 230 8.66 -6.82 19.38
N ASP A 231 9.82 -7.28 18.93
CA ASP A 231 11.08 -6.55 19.12
C ASP A 231 11.18 -5.36 18.16
N LEU A 232 10.60 -5.49 16.97
CA LEU A 232 10.59 -4.49 15.90
C LEU A 232 9.19 -4.39 15.26
N LEU A 233 8.66 -3.18 15.15
CA LEU A 233 7.56 -2.86 14.24
C LEU A 233 8.12 -2.22 12.96
N ALA A 234 8.23 -3.00 11.89
CA ALA A 234 8.65 -2.51 10.59
C ALA A 234 7.48 -1.84 9.87
N ILE A 235 7.62 -0.55 9.54
CA ILE A 235 6.62 0.21 8.80
C ILE A 235 7.06 0.28 7.34
N CYS A 236 6.23 -0.23 6.44
CA CYS A 236 6.46 -0.22 4.99
C CYS A 236 5.54 0.82 4.34
N PRO A 237 6.05 1.97 3.87
CA PRO A 237 5.25 2.90 3.08
C PRO A 237 4.66 2.24 1.84
N HIS A 238 3.54 2.78 1.36
CA HIS A 238 3.00 2.34 0.09
C HIS A 238 3.93 2.78 -1.06
N PRO A 239 4.31 1.90 -2.03
CA PRO A 239 5.30 2.24 -3.05
C PRO A 239 4.94 3.43 -3.96
N ALA A 240 3.65 3.71 -4.13
CA ALA A 240 3.15 4.85 -4.91
C ALA A 240 2.86 6.10 -4.05
N GLN A 241 2.99 5.99 -2.73
CA GLN A 241 2.82 7.12 -1.81
C GLN A 241 4.16 7.82 -1.68
N ILE A 242 4.25 9.05 -2.19
CA ILE A 242 5.49 9.84 -2.16
C ILE A 242 5.69 10.47 -0.78
N ASP A 243 4.62 11.00 -0.18
CA ASP A 243 4.70 11.62 1.13
C ASP A 243 4.50 10.58 2.24
N THR A 244 5.54 10.34 3.03
CA THR A 244 5.53 9.44 4.18
C THR A 244 5.21 10.14 5.49
N SER A 245 4.95 11.45 5.46
CA SER A 245 4.64 12.25 6.65
C SER A 245 3.46 11.72 7.49
N PRO A 246 2.40 11.11 6.92
CA PRO A 246 1.32 10.52 7.72
C PRO A 246 1.76 9.35 8.62
N LEU A 247 2.92 8.74 8.34
CA LEU A 247 3.49 7.65 9.14
C LEU A 247 4.41 8.14 10.26
N HIS A 248 4.86 9.41 10.22
CA HIS A 248 5.80 9.96 11.20
C HIS A 248 5.29 9.93 12.65
N PRO A 249 4.00 10.20 12.95
CA PRO A 249 3.49 10.09 14.32
C PRO A 249 3.70 8.70 14.94
N LEU A 250 3.68 7.63 14.13
CA LEU A 250 3.94 6.28 14.60
C LEU A 250 5.37 6.14 15.12
N LEU A 251 6.35 6.67 14.39
CA LEU A 251 7.76 6.64 14.79
C LEU A 251 8.02 7.45 16.06
N ASP A 252 7.29 8.56 16.25
CA ASP A 252 7.44 9.42 17.40
C ASP A 252 6.87 8.80 18.68
N ARG A 253 5.87 7.91 18.55
CA ARG A 253 5.11 7.34 19.67
C ARG A 253 5.37 5.87 19.95
N ILE A 254 5.94 5.14 19.00
CA ILE A 254 6.22 3.71 19.11
C ILE A 254 7.74 3.51 19.11
N PRO A 255 8.37 3.27 20.28
CA PRO A 255 9.83 3.29 20.43
C PRO A 255 10.59 2.26 19.59
N ASN A 256 9.94 1.16 19.23
CA ASN A 256 10.50 0.08 18.42
C ASN A 256 9.98 0.06 16.98
N ALA A 257 9.41 1.17 16.50
CA ALA A 257 8.99 1.31 15.11
C ALA A 257 10.09 1.93 14.25
N THR A 258 10.18 1.49 12.99
CA THR A 258 11.09 2.10 12.00
C THR A 258 10.52 1.99 10.59
N LEU A 259 10.82 2.97 9.73
CA LEU A 259 10.48 2.89 8.30
C LEU A 259 11.51 2.02 7.58
N ILE A 260 11.00 1.10 6.74
CA ILE A 260 11.83 0.23 5.92
C ILE A 260 11.44 0.32 4.45
N SER A 261 12.41 0.13 3.56
CA SER A 261 12.19 0.10 2.10
C SER A 261 12.45 -1.31 1.56
N ARG A 262 11.45 -2.18 1.67
CA ARG A 262 11.56 -3.58 1.27
C ARG A 262 10.35 -4.03 0.47
N HIS A 263 10.61 -4.98 -0.42
CA HIS A 263 9.56 -5.63 -1.19
C HIS A 263 8.65 -6.41 -0.25
N THR A 264 7.36 -6.04 -0.20
CA THR A 264 6.38 -6.54 0.77
C THR A 264 6.36 -8.08 0.84
N TYR A 265 6.37 -8.77 -0.31
CA TYR A 265 6.33 -10.24 -0.29
C TYR A 265 7.57 -10.88 0.33
N SER A 266 8.74 -10.24 0.30
CA SER A 266 9.94 -10.78 0.97
C SER A 266 9.79 -10.76 2.50
N LEU A 267 9.09 -9.75 3.02
CA LEU A 267 8.76 -9.65 4.45
C LEU A 267 7.69 -10.66 4.84
N LEU A 268 6.65 -10.82 4.00
CA LEU A 268 5.57 -11.77 4.26
C LEU A 268 6.03 -13.23 4.27
N CYS A 269 7.12 -13.54 3.57
CA CYS A 269 7.71 -14.89 3.52
C CYS A 269 8.71 -15.16 4.66
N ALA A 270 9.00 -14.18 5.52
CA ALA A 270 10.02 -14.31 6.55
C ALA A 270 9.58 -15.24 7.69
N GLU A 271 10.51 -16.02 8.23
CA GLU A 271 10.23 -17.02 9.27
C GLU A 271 9.97 -16.40 10.65
N ASN A 272 10.50 -15.21 10.92
CA ASN A 272 10.31 -14.50 12.19
C ASN A 272 9.25 -13.38 12.12
N LEU A 273 8.41 -13.37 11.07
CA LEU A 273 7.25 -12.50 11.00
C LEU A 273 6.22 -12.95 12.04
N ALA A 274 6.01 -12.13 13.05
CA ALA A 274 5.06 -12.38 14.12
C ALA A 274 3.63 -12.01 13.72
N PHE A 275 3.46 -10.87 13.06
CA PHE A 275 2.17 -10.44 12.51
C PHE A 275 2.35 -9.46 11.34
N VAL A 276 1.33 -9.37 10.50
CA VAL A 276 1.17 -8.27 9.54
C VAL A 276 -0.07 -7.45 9.88
N SER A 277 0.03 -6.14 9.69
CA SER A 277 -1.05 -5.21 9.97
C SER A 277 -1.17 -4.11 8.93
N ALA A 278 -2.36 -3.57 8.76
CA ALA A 278 -2.67 -2.43 7.91
C ALA A 278 -4.01 -1.82 8.37
N ILE A 279 -4.40 -0.67 7.81
CA ILE A 279 -5.76 -0.17 8.03
C ILE A 279 -6.76 -1.18 7.43
N SER A 280 -6.62 -1.42 6.12
CA SER A 280 -7.54 -2.24 5.30
C SER A 280 -6.87 -2.75 4.01
N SER A 281 -5.53 -2.70 3.94
CA SER A 281 -4.77 -3.02 2.72
C SER A 281 -5.05 -4.43 2.20
N SER A 282 -5.12 -4.57 0.87
CA SER A 282 -5.24 -5.88 0.20
C SER A 282 -4.10 -6.85 0.54
N VAL A 283 -2.94 -6.31 0.96
CA VAL A 283 -1.79 -7.09 1.41
C VAL A 283 -2.14 -8.02 2.57
N LEU A 284 -3.12 -7.66 3.41
CA LEU A 284 -3.61 -8.53 4.49
C LEU A 284 -4.21 -9.83 3.92
N GLY A 285 -4.95 -9.75 2.82
CA GLY A 285 -5.46 -10.92 2.11
C GLY A 285 -4.35 -11.76 1.46
N GLU A 286 -3.29 -11.12 0.98
CA GLU A 286 -2.13 -11.81 0.40
C GLU A 286 -1.28 -12.54 1.45
N ALA A 287 -1.14 -11.96 2.64
CA ALA A 287 -0.36 -12.53 3.73
C ALA A 287 -0.86 -13.89 4.20
N HIS A 288 -2.18 -14.14 4.07
CA HIS A 288 -2.79 -15.44 4.34
C HIS A 288 -2.11 -16.58 3.56
N TYR A 289 -1.71 -16.32 2.32
CA TYR A 289 -1.08 -17.31 1.45
C TYR A 289 0.44 -17.46 1.70
N LEU A 290 1.08 -16.42 2.23
CA LEU A 290 2.54 -16.33 2.29
C LEU A 290 3.17 -16.78 3.60
N GLY A 291 2.36 -17.35 4.51
CA GLY A 291 2.83 -17.99 5.75
C GLY A 291 2.69 -17.15 7.01
N CYS A 292 2.03 -15.98 6.94
CA CYS A 292 1.71 -15.21 8.12
C CYS A 292 0.42 -15.73 8.77
N HIS A 293 0.51 -16.16 10.04
CA HIS A 293 -0.63 -16.73 10.76
C HIS A 293 -1.41 -15.71 11.60
N ASP A 294 -0.84 -14.51 11.84
CA ASP A 294 -1.46 -13.44 12.59
C ASP A 294 -1.61 -12.19 11.69
N ILE A 295 -2.84 -11.96 11.24
CA ILE A 295 -3.21 -10.89 10.31
C ILE A 295 -4.13 -9.93 11.07
N ARG A 296 -3.71 -8.67 11.18
CA ARG A 296 -4.37 -7.67 12.03
C ARG A 296 -4.87 -6.48 11.21
N GLN A 297 -6.17 -6.38 11.05
CA GLN A 297 -6.82 -5.27 10.37
C GLN A 297 -7.27 -4.24 11.41
N LEU A 298 -6.94 -2.95 11.19
CA LEU A 298 -7.37 -1.89 12.12
C LEU A 298 -8.83 -1.47 11.90
N ALA A 299 -9.30 -1.48 10.65
CA ALA A 299 -10.66 -1.10 10.30
C ALA A 299 -11.13 -1.78 9.02
N VAL A 300 -12.44 -2.03 8.93
CA VAL A 300 -13.07 -2.42 7.67
C VAL A 300 -13.44 -1.16 6.91
N ASP A 301 -13.06 -1.09 5.65
CA ASP A 301 -13.38 0.02 4.76
C ASP A 301 -14.83 -0.06 4.26
N ASP A 302 -15.43 1.09 3.98
CA ASP A 302 -16.86 1.18 3.65
C ASP A 302 -17.22 0.42 2.38
N ARG A 303 -16.29 0.31 1.42
CA ARG A 303 -16.54 -0.44 0.17
C ARG A 303 -16.56 -1.95 0.39
N ASN A 304 -16.01 -2.48 1.48
CA ASN A 304 -16.02 -3.91 1.81
C ASN A 304 -16.91 -4.24 3.03
N ASP A 305 -17.49 -3.25 3.70
CA ASP A 305 -18.49 -3.46 4.75
C ASP A 305 -19.85 -3.85 4.16
N ALA A 306 -20.26 -5.11 4.36
CA ALA A 306 -21.54 -5.63 3.88
C ALA A 306 -22.76 -4.84 4.40
N SER A 307 -22.66 -4.16 5.54
CA SER A 307 -23.73 -3.32 6.09
C SER A 307 -23.91 -1.99 5.33
N ARG A 308 -22.88 -1.58 4.57
CA ARG A 308 -22.85 -0.37 3.73
C ARG A 308 -23.22 -0.64 2.28
N LEU A 309 -23.36 -1.91 1.87
CA LEU A 309 -23.62 -2.32 0.50
C LEU A 309 -25.10 -2.68 0.28
N PRO A 310 -25.59 -2.70 -0.97
CA PRO A 310 -26.89 -3.28 -1.28
C PRO A 310 -27.02 -4.70 -0.71
N ALA A 311 -28.17 -5.05 -0.13
CA ALA A 311 -28.33 -6.33 0.58
C ALA A 311 -28.10 -7.57 -0.31
N ALA A 312 -28.31 -7.44 -1.62
CA ALA A 312 -28.08 -8.50 -2.59
C ALA A 312 -26.66 -8.50 -3.19
N CYS A 313 -25.81 -7.53 -2.81
CA CYS A 313 -24.44 -7.42 -3.29
C CYS A 313 -23.62 -8.65 -2.88
N SER A 314 -23.02 -9.31 -3.86
CA SER A 314 -22.13 -10.44 -3.62
C SER A 314 -20.80 -9.99 -3.01
N PRO A 315 -20.06 -10.90 -2.36
CA PRO A 315 -18.63 -10.66 -2.14
C PRO A 315 -17.89 -10.53 -3.49
N TRP A 316 -16.63 -10.11 -3.43
CA TRP A 316 -15.73 -10.14 -4.58
C TRP A 316 -15.46 -11.59 -5.01
N ILE A 317 -15.61 -11.86 -6.31
CA ILE A 317 -15.39 -13.15 -6.96
C ILE A 317 -14.20 -12.98 -7.91
N PRO A 318 -13.05 -13.63 -7.68
CA PRO A 318 -11.95 -13.63 -8.64
C PRO A 318 -12.34 -14.42 -9.87
N VAL A 319 -12.25 -13.82 -11.05
CA VAL A 319 -12.71 -14.42 -12.31
C VAL A 319 -11.65 -14.36 -13.40
N TRP A 320 -11.71 -15.35 -14.29
CA TRP A 320 -10.91 -15.35 -15.51
C TRP A 320 -11.40 -14.28 -16.51
N SER A 321 -10.50 -13.84 -17.40
CA SER A 321 -10.74 -12.79 -18.40
C SER A 321 -11.92 -13.11 -19.36
N GLU A 322 -12.27 -14.38 -19.51
CA GLU A 322 -13.42 -14.91 -20.25
C GLU A 322 -14.75 -14.29 -19.82
N VAL A 323 -14.81 -13.69 -18.64
CA VAL A 323 -15.94 -12.90 -18.15
C VAL A 323 -16.37 -11.77 -19.10
N ALA A 324 -15.45 -11.22 -19.91
CA ALA A 324 -15.74 -10.20 -20.91
C ALA A 324 -16.14 -10.78 -22.29
N SER A 325 -16.23 -12.10 -22.43
CA SER A 325 -16.56 -12.73 -23.70
C SER A 325 -18.04 -12.60 -24.07
N LEU A 326 -18.35 -12.66 -25.37
CA LEU A 326 -19.73 -12.68 -25.88
C LEU A 326 -20.61 -13.71 -25.17
N ARG A 327 -20.04 -14.88 -24.91
CA ARG A 327 -20.73 -15.99 -24.25
C ARG A 327 -21.10 -15.67 -22.81
N SER A 328 -20.18 -15.05 -22.06
CA SER A 328 -20.41 -14.70 -20.66
C SER A 328 -21.48 -13.62 -20.53
N LEU A 329 -21.42 -12.56 -21.35
CA LEU A 329 -22.46 -11.53 -21.33
C LEU A 329 -23.85 -12.07 -21.75
N ASP A 330 -23.92 -12.95 -22.77
CA ASP A 330 -25.17 -13.62 -23.14
C ASP A 330 -25.70 -14.52 -22.01
N ALA A 331 -24.81 -15.25 -21.32
CA ALA A 331 -25.17 -16.06 -20.16
C ALA A 331 -25.72 -15.20 -19.01
N PHE A 332 -25.10 -14.05 -18.72
CA PHE A 332 -25.61 -13.08 -17.74
C PHE A 332 -27.05 -12.67 -18.06
N SER A 333 -27.33 -12.28 -19.30
CA SER A 333 -28.68 -11.87 -19.72
C SER A 333 -29.71 -13.00 -19.61
N LYS A 334 -29.33 -14.24 -19.95
CA LYS A 334 -30.19 -15.42 -19.82
C LYS A 334 -30.46 -15.80 -18.37
N ALA A 335 -29.43 -15.79 -17.53
CA ALA A 335 -29.54 -16.13 -16.11
C ALA A 335 -30.49 -15.18 -15.36
N ARG A 336 -30.44 -13.88 -15.68
CA ARG A 336 -31.40 -12.86 -15.15
C ARG A 336 -32.86 -13.17 -15.45
N GLN A 337 -33.12 -13.84 -16.57
CA GLN A 337 -34.46 -14.26 -16.99
C GLN A 337 -34.90 -15.60 -16.38
N GLY A 338 -34.16 -16.13 -15.40
CA GLY A 338 -34.44 -17.45 -14.82
C GLY A 338 -34.24 -18.62 -15.79
N LYS A 339 -33.56 -18.39 -16.93
CA LYS A 339 -33.18 -19.45 -17.85
C LYS A 339 -31.89 -20.06 -17.33
N THR A 340 -31.97 -21.23 -16.71
CA THR A 340 -30.79 -22.01 -16.35
C THR A 340 -30.03 -22.39 -17.62
N VAL A 341 -28.86 -21.79 -17.80
CA VAL A 341 -27.89 -22.29 -18.77
C VAL A 341 -27.18 -23.47 -18.08
N PRO A 342 -27.28 -24.71 -18.58
CA PRO A 342 -26.59 -25.82 -17.96
C PRO A 342 -25.08 -25.52 -17.94
N PRO A 343 -24.37 -25.84 -16.83
CA PRO A 343 -22.94 -25.59 -16.73
C PRO A 343 -22.26 -26.29 -17.90
N SER A 344 -21.69 -25.49 -18.81
CA SER A 344 -20.91 -26.07 -19.90
C SER A 344 -19.57 -26.50 -19.29
N PRO A 345 -19.15 -27.76 -19.44
CA PRO A 345 -17.89 -28.21 -18.87
C PRO A 345 -16.75 -27.29 -19.33
N VAL A 346 -16.08 -26.67 -18.36
CA VAL A 346 -14.93 -25.75 -18.56
C VAL A 346 -13.71 -26.53 -19.05
N THR A 347 -13.68 -27.85 -18.86
CA THR A 347 -12.55 -28.71 -19.22
C THR A 347 -12.32 -28.77 -20.73
N GLY A 348 -11.17 -28.25 -21.16
CA GLY A 348 -10.59 -28.52 -22.49
C GLY A 348 -10.94 -27.54 -23.60
N ARG A 349 -11.54 -26.38 -23.31
CA ARG A 349 -11.71 -25.32 -24.32
C ARG A 349 -10.52 -24.34 -24.29
N PRO A 350 -10.01 -23.91 -25.45
CA PRO A 350 -9.02 -22.83 -25.48
C PRO A 350 -9.65 -21.58 -24.86
N SER A 351 -8.90 -20.90 -23.99
CA SER A 351 -9.32 -19.60 -23.47
C SER A 351 -9.59 -18.64 -24.63
N ALA A 352 -10.64 -17.82 -24.49
CA ALA A 352 -10.94 -16.77 -25.45
C ALA A 352 -9.88 -15.64 -25.43
N PHE A 353 -9.05 -15.61 -24.38
CA PHE A 353 -8.08 -14.55 -24.11
C PHE A 353 -6.76 -15.18 -23.65
N PRO A 354 -5.57 -14.65 -24.02
CA PRO A 354 -4.32 -15.06 -23.38
C PRO A 354 -4.32 -14.82 -21.87
N ASP A 355 -3.70 -15.71 -21.11
CA ASP A 355 -3.63 -15.62 -19.64
C ASP A 355 -2.95 -14.33 -19.16
N ASP A 356 -1.97 -13.83 -19.92
CA ASP A 356 -1.20 -12.61 -19.64
C ASP A 356 -1.83 -11.32 -20.17
N MET A 357 -3.06 -11.38 -20.71
CA MET A 357 -3.71 -10.24 -21.35
C MET A 357 -3.80 -9.02 -20.43
N LEU A 358 -4.19 -9.22 -19.17
CA LEU A 358 -4.35 -8.10 -18.23
C LEU A 358 -3.00 -7.46 -17.90
N ASN A 359 -1.91 -8.25 -17.81
CA ASN A 359 -0.56 -7.68 -17.66
C ASN A 359 -0.22 -6.75 -18.83
N THR A 360 -0.55 -7.16 -20.06
CA THR A 360 -0.29 -6.38 -21.27
C THR A 360 -1.12 -5.09 -21.29
N ILE A 361 -2.38 -5.15 -20.88
CA ILE A 361 -3.29 -3.99 -20.89
C ILE A 361 -2.88 -2.94 -19.85
N PHE A 362 -2.58 -3.38 -18.61
CA PHE A 362 -2.23 -2.45 -17.53
C PHE A 362 -0.76 -2.03 -17.58
N GLY A 363 0.10 -2.76 -18.31
CA GLY A 363 1.49 -2.39 -18.60
C GLY A 363 2.43 -2.36 -17.39
N TYR A 364 1.91 -2.59 -16.19
CA TYR A 364 2.65 -2.57 -14.93
C TYR A 364 1.97 -3.49 -13.92
N ARG A 365 2.77 -4.08 -13.02
CA ARG A 365 2.30 -4.93 -11.93
C ARG A 365 2.63 -4.25 -10.60
N TRP A 366 1.60 -3.82 -9.87
CA TRP A 366 1.79 -3.31 -8.53
C TRP A 366 2.22 -4.42 -7.58
N GLY A 367 3.36 -4.22 -6.92
CA GLY A 367 3.78 -5.05 -5.79
C GLY A 367 4.49 -6.37 -6.12
N PHE A 368 4.45 -6.85 -7.37
CA PHE A 368 5.19 -8.06 -7.78
C PHE A 368 6.31 -7.72 -8.76
N ASP A 369 7.55 -7.94 -8.33
CA ASP A 369 8.73 -7.90 -9.18
C ASP A 369 9.40 -9.29 -9.23
N PRO A 370 9.41 -9.99 -10.39
CA PRO A 370 10.06 -11.30 -10.52
C PRO A 370 11.59 -11.22 -10.33
N ALA A 371 12.18 -10.03 -10.48
CA ALA A 371 13.58 -9.75 -10.24
C ALA A 371 13.88 -9.34 -8.79
N ALA A 372 12.86 -9.23 -7.92
CA ALA A 372 13.05 -8.85 -6.53
C ALA A 372 14.08 -9.76 -5.83
N SER A 373 15.04 -9.12 -5.15
CA SER A 373 15.92 -9.81 -4.22
C SER A 373 15.15 -10.22 -2.97
N GLY A 374 15.62 -11.27 -2.29
CA GLY A 374 15.12 -11.61 -0.95
C GLY A 374 15.59 -10.61 0.11
N LEU A 375 15.35 -10.95 1.37
CA LEU A 375 15.82 -10.15 2.49
C LEU A 375 17.36 -10.09 2.48
N PRO A 376 17.96 -8.92 2.75
CA PRO A 376 19.41 -8.79 2.85
C PRO A 376 19.93 -9.44 4.13
N ASP A 377 21.24 -9.67 4.20
CA ASP A 377 21.92 -9.78 5.48
C ASP A 377 22.09 -8.37 6.06
N LEU A 378 21.55 -8.14 7.25
CA LEU A 378 21.81 -6.88 7.96
C LEU A 378 23.22 -6.93 8.56
N PRO A 379 24.00 -5.85 8.40
CA PRO A 379 25.31 -5.78 8.99
C PRO A 379 25.23 -5.60 10.50
N THR A 380 26.29 -6.07 11.16
CA THR A 380 26.45 -6.03 12.60
C THR A 380 27.54 -5.05 12.99
N LEU A 381 27.41 -4.45 14.17
CA LEU A 381 28.38 -3.53 14.75
C LEU A 381 28.86 -4.06 16.10
N ALA A 382 30.12 -4.47 16.13
CA ALA A 382 30.79 -4.94 17.34
C ALA A 382 31.56 -3.79 18.04
N PRO A 383 31.82 -3.89 19.36
CA PRO A 383 32.63 -2.91 20.06
C PRO A 383 34.04 -2.76 19.47
N GLY A 384 34.49 -1.51 19.27
CA GLY A 384 35.76 -1.19 18.65
C GLY A 384 35.76 -1.25 17.12
N ALA A 385 34.68 -1.72 16.49
CA ALA A 385 34.52 -1.72 15.04
C ALA A 385 33.92 -0.41 14.52
N SER A 386 34.10 -0.18 13.21
CA SER A 386 33.44 0.88 12.45
C SER A 386 32.62 0.28 11.31
N LEU A 387 31.37 0.66 11.20
CA LEU A 387 30.46 0.28 10.13
C LEU A 387 30.37 1.41 9.11
N SER A 388 31.13 1.30 8.02
CA SER A 388 31.05 2.22 6.88
C SER A 388 29.74 2.04 6.12
N LEU A 389 29.11 3.14 5.69
CA LEU A 389 27.92 3.15 4.84
C LEU A 389 28.25 3.39 3.36
N ALA A 390 29.54 3.40 3.01
CA ALA A 390 29.99 3.57 1.64
C ALA A 390 29.58 2.37 0.76
N VAL A 391 29.43 2.60 -0.54
CA VAL A 391 29.18 1.53 -1.52
C VAL A 391 30.23 0.42 -1.43
N ASN A 392 29.82 -0.82 -1.64
CA ASN A 392 30.67 -2.03 -1.54
C ASN A 392 31.24 -2.31 -0.14
N THR A 393 30.67 -1.72 0.90
CA THR A 393 30.98 -2.09 2.30
C THR A 393 29.78 -2.79 2.95
N PRO A 394 29.98 -3.58 4.03
CA PRO A 394 28.87 -4.25 4.71
C PRO A 394 27.72 -3.32 5.13
N GLY A 395 28.03 -2.08 5.54
CA GLY A 395 27.01 -1.12 5.99
C GLY A 395 26.10 -0.61 4.88
N ALA A 396 26.50 -0.70 3.61
CA ALA A 396 25.62 -0.40 2.48
C ALA A 396 24.37 -1.30 2.45
N ALA A 397 24.45 -2.53 2.97
CA ALA A 397 23.30 -3.43 3.04
C ALA A 397 22.20 -2.91 4.00
N SER A 398 22.59 -2.19 5.07
CA SER A 398 21.62 -1.52 5.93
C SER A 398 20.81 -0.46 5.17
N ILE A 399 21.41 0.21 4.19
CA ILE A 399 20.72 1.23 3.38
C ILE A 399 19.63 0.63 2.51
N GLY A 400 19.81 -0.60 2.04
CA GLY A 400 18.71 -1.29 1.39
C GLY A 400 17.53 -1.47 2.36
N PHE A 401 17.77 -1.84 3.62
CA PHE A 401 16.69 -2.14 4.57
C PHE A 401 16.02 -0.87 5.11
N ALA A 402 16.82 0.18 5.21
CA ALA A 402 16.47 1.53 5.57
C ALA A 402 15.49 2.22 4.61
N HIS A 403 14.94 3.35 5.05
CA HIS A 403 14.07 4.22 4.25
C HIS A 403 14.55 5.67 4.33
N GLY A 404 14.28 6.48 3.30
CA GLY A 404 14.64 7.90 3.26
C GLY A 404 16.12 8.19 2.97
N TRP A 405 16.86 7.24 2.38
CA TRP A 405 18.26 7.39 1.97
C TRP A 405 18.43 7.25 0.45
N HIS A 406 19.38 7.98 -0.12
CA HIS A 406 19.84 7.77 -1.49
C HIS A 406 20.66 6.48 -1.62
N TRP A 407 21.02 6.12 -2.85
CA TRP A 407 21.97 5.04 -3.09
C TRP A 407 23.35 5.37 -2.46
N PRO A 408 24.02 4.40 -1.80
CA PRO A 408 25.36 4.61 -1.26
C PRO A 408 26.40 5.03 -2.31
N GLU A 409 27.31 5.90 -1.90
CA GLU A 409 28.43 6.44 -2.67
C GLU A 409 29.77 5.96 -2.07
N PRO A 410 30.92 6.14 -2.76
CA PRO A 410 32.23 5.68 -2.25
C PRO A 410 32.64 6.23 -0.88
N TRP A 411 32.07 7.36 -0.44
CA TRP A 411 32.38 7.95 0.85
C TRP A 411 31.33 7.63 1.92
N GLY A 412 30.05 7.38 1.56
CA GLY A 412 28.94 7.28 2.51
C GLY A 412 27.58 7.36 1.81
N VAL A 413 26.55 7.87 2.48
CA VAL A 413 25.18 7.95 1.95
C VAL A 413 24.51 9.28 2.33
N TRP A 414 23.68 9.80 1.42
CA TRP A 414 22.88 11.00 1.65
C TRP A 414 21.46 10.66 2.09
N SER A 415 20.89 11.40 3.05
CA SER A 415 19.45 11.40 3.29
C SER A 415 18.72 11.94 2.06
N ALA A 416 17.69 11.23 1.60
CA ALA A 416 16.82 11.61 0.48
C ALA A 416 15.53 12.30 0.93
N GLU A 417 15.12 12.07 2.17
CA GLU A 417 13.86 12.56 2.74
C GLU A 417 14.10 13.33 4.05
N PRO A 418 13.12 14.16 4.49
CA PRO A 418 13.20 14.86 5.78
C PRO A 418 13.35 13.91 6.98
N ARG A 419 12.96 12.64 6.83
CA ARG A 419 13.16 11.62 7.84
C ARG A 419 13.76 10.36 7.19
N ALA A 420 14.96 10.00 7.62
CA ALA A 420 15.67 8.82 7.12
C ALA A 420 15.90 7.84 8.27
N CYS A 421 15.49 6.58 8.10
CA CYS A 421 15.51 5.55 9.13
C CYS A 421 16.50 4.45 8.78
N LEU A 422 17.25 3.91 9.75
CA LEU A 422 18.27 2.88 9.57
C LEU A 422 18.18 1.86 10.71
N ALA A 423 18.36 0.58 10.39
CA ALA A 423 18.51 -0.48 11.39
C ALA A 423 19.92 -1.08 11.36
N VAL A 424 20.51 -1.28 12.54
CA VAL A 424 21.83 -1.88 12.73
C VAL A 424 21.77 -2.91 13.85
N LEU A 425 22.34 -4.09 13.62
CA LEU A 425 22.44 -5.13 14.64
C LEU A 425 23.71 -4.95 15.48
N LEU A 426 23.64 -5.33 16.75
CA LEU A 426 24.79 -5.37 17.64
C LEU A 426 25.27 -6.80 17.86
N GLU A 427 26.59 -6.96 17.94
CA GLU A 427 27.25 -8.23 18.26
C GLU A 427 28.29 -8.02 19.37
N ASP A 428 28.71 -9.12 20.00
CA ASP A 428 29.76 -9.12 21.03
C ASP A 428 29.53 -8.14 22.20
N ILE A 429 28.26 -7.96 22.59
CA ILE A 429 27.86 -7.14 23.74
C ILE A 429 27.99 -7.95 25.03
N GLU A 430 28.83 -7.46 25.94
CA GLU A 430 29.04 -8.01 27.27
C GLU A 430 27.93 -7.55 28.24
N PRO A 431 27.28 -8.47 28.97
CA PRO A 431 26.29 -8.10 29.98
C PRO A 431 26.86 -7.16 31.04
N GLY A 432 26.14 -6.08 31.35
CA GLY A 432 26.51 -5.13 32.41
C GLY A 432 27.57 -4.09 32.03
N ALA A 433 28.18 -4.18 30.85
CA ALA A 433 29.07 -3.13 30.35
C ALA A 433 28.28 -1.95 29.75
N GLY A 434 28.79 -0.73 29.93
CA GLY A 434 28.27 0.46 29.26
C GLY A 434 28.81 0.55 27.84
N TYR A 435 27.99 1.05 26.91
CA TYR A 435 28.40 1.25 25.52
C TYR A 435 27.92 2.60 25.00
N GLU A 436 28.69 3.13 24.06
CA GLU A 436 28.42 4.38 23.39
C GLU A 436 28.45 4.18 21.88
N LEU A 437 27.39 4.61 21.23
CA LEU A 437 27.31 4.71 19.77
C LEU A 437 27.73 6.11 19.35
N ALA A 438 28.60 6.20 18.35
CA ALA A 438 28.93 7.45 17.67
C ALA A 438 28.64 7.35 16.17
N LEU A 439 27.98 8.37 15.63
CA LEU A 439 27.62 8.52 14.23
C LEU A 439 28.42 9.68 13.63
N TYR A 440 29.03 9.43 12.48
CA TYR A 440 29.89 10.40 11.79
C TYR A 440 29.31 10.77 10.43
N GLY A 441 29.15 12.07 10.19
CA GLY A 441 28.57 12.56 8.95
C GLY A 441 28.78 14.07 8.76
N HIS A 442 28.15 14.65 7.74
CA HIS A 442 28.22 16.09 7.49
C HIS A 442 26.91 16.58 6.85
N PRO A 443 26.46 17.81 7.18
CA PRO A 443 25.36 18.45 6.45
C PRO A 443 25.81 18.80 5.03
N TRP A 444 24.90 18.68 4.06
CA TRP A 444 25.09 19.27 2.75
C TRP A 444 24.70 20.75 2.78
N ALA A 445 25.68 21.63 2.60
CA ALA A 445 25.47 23.07 2.55
C ALA A 445 26.46 23.71 1.56
N PRO A 446 26.00 24.19 0.39
CA PRO A 446 26.89 24.93 -0.50
C PRO A 446 27.29 26.28 0.10
N ALA A 447 28.35 26.88 -0.44
CA ALA A 447 28.88 28.15 0.05
C ALA A 447 27.79 29.24 0.06
N GLY A 448 27.57 29.85 1.23
CA GLY A 448 26.56 30.91 1.41
C GLY A 448 25.14 30.43 1.70
N ALA A 449 24.87 29.12 1.64
CA ALA A 449 23.59 28.56 2.08
C ALA A 449 23.59 28.29 3.60
N THR A 450 22.41 28.36 4.21
CA THR A 450 22.24 27.92 5.60
C THR A 450 22.24 26.40 5.64
N PRO A 451 23.11 25.76 6.45
CA PRO A 451 23.11 24.30 6.58
C PRO A 451 21.78 23.75 7.09
N PRO A 452 21.37 22.55 6.65
CA PRO A 452 20.19 21.90 7.18
C PRO A 452 20.32 21.65 8.69
N ALA A 453 19.21 21.79 9.41
CA ALA A 453 19.14 21.40 10.81
C ALA A 453 19.00 19.87 10.89
N ILE A 454 19.88 19.24 11.66
CA ILE A 454 19.98 17.78 11.79
C ILE A 454 19.73 17.40 13.23
N ARG A 455 18.81 16.44 13.42
CA ARG A 455 18.56 15.79 14.70
C ARG A 455 18.66 14.28 14.51
N LEU A 456 19.51 13.62 15.31
CA LEU A 456 19.70 12.17 15.28
C LEU A 456 19.10 11.54 16.52
N VAL A 457 18.26 10.52 16.32
CA VAL A 457 17.55 9.79 17.38
C VAL A 457 17.90 8.31 17.26
N VAL A 458 18.24 7.67 18.37
CA VAL A 458 18.57 6.24 18.45
C VAL A 458 17.66 5.60 19.49
N ASN A 459 16.84 4.64 19.07
CA ASN A 459 15.84 3.97 19.92
C ASN A 459 14.98 4.97 20.72
N GLY A 460 14.54 6.05 20.07
CA GLY A 460 13.72 7.10 20.66
C GLY A 460 14.48 8.15 21.51
N ARG A 461 15.80 8.04 21.63
CA ARG A 461 16.63 8.97 22.43
C ARG A 461 17.52 9.82 21.52
N GLU A 462 17.56 11.11 21.79
CA GLU A 462 18.33 12.07 20.98
C GLU A 462 19.85 11.97 21.26
N CYS A 463 20.64 12.00 20.19
CA CYS A 463 22.10 12.02 20.28
C CYS A 463 22.62 13.42 20.61
N GLN A 464 23.75 13.48 21.31
CA GLN A 464 24.44 14.73 21.59
C GLN A 464 25.47 15.01 20.51
N LEU A 465 25.47 16.21 19.93
CA LEU A 465 26.54 16.68 19.06
C LEU A 465 27.80 16.95 19.90
N ARG A 466 28.89 16.23 19.64
CA ARG A 466 30.15 16.32 20.40
C ARG A 466 31.18 17.24 19.78
N SER A 467 31.37 17.11 18.47
CA SER A 467 32.35 17.90 17.75
C SER A 467 31.83 18.26 16.37
N SER A 468 32.08 19.50 15.97
CA SER A 468 31.98 19.98 14.60
C SER A 468 33.38 20.35 14.15
N GLN A 469 34.01 19.53 13.32
CA GLN A 469 35.29 19.83 12.68
C GLN A 469 35.05 20.21 11.21
N GLU A 470 36.05 20.79 10.54
CA GLU A 470 35.94 21.09 9.09
C GLU A 470 35.60 19.83 8.26
N ASP A 471 36.02 18.65 8.71
CA ASP A 471 35.81 17.37 8.03
C ASP A 471 34.52 16.61 8.42
N GLY A 472 33.70 17.16 9.33
CA GLY A 472 32.40 16.57 9.69
C GLY A 472 31.95 16.77 11.14
N MET A 473 30.82 16.14 11.46
CA MET A 473 30.14 16.17 12.74
C MET A 473 30.11 14.77 13.38
N GLU A 474 30.30 14.72 14.69
CA GLU A 474 30.14 13.51 15.50
C GLU A 474 28.94 13.69 16.44
N TRP A 475 27.97 12.79 16.32
CA TRP A 475 26.87 12.65 17.26
C TRP A 475 27.07 11.38 18.08
N ALA A 476 26.91 11.47 19.39
CA ALA A 476 27.11 10.32 20.28
C ALA A 476 25.94 10.13 21.24
N ILE A 477 25.71 8.87 21.62
CA ILE A 477 24.72 8.49 22.61
C ILE A 477 25.17 7.27 23.41
N GLN A 478 24.96 7.33 24.73
CA GLN A 478 25.11 6.16 25.59
C GLN A 478 23.90 5.24 25.45
N LEU A 479 24.15 4.01 25.04
CA LEU A 479 23.11 3.00 24.87
C LEU A 479 22.58 2.56 26.23
N ASP A 480 21.26 2.47 26.36
CA ASP A 480 20.63 1.90 27.56
C ASP A 480 20.64 0.37 27.51
N THR A 481 20.34 -0.22 28.67
CA THR A 481 20.27 -1.68 28.84
C THR A 481 19.31 -2.33 27.84
N HIS A 482 18.19 -1.68 27.53
CA HIS A 482 17.19 -2.22 26.63
C HIS A 482 17.69 -2.32 25.18
N ALA A 483 18.39 -1.29 24.68
CA ALA A 483 19.05 -1.33 23.37
C ALA A 483 20.11 -2.45 23.28
N LEU A 484 20.85 -2.65 24.38
CA LEU A 484 21.91 -3.67 24.48
C LEU A 484 21.36 -5.10 24.58
N GLU A 485 20.26 -5.29 25.30
CA GLU A 485 19.56 -6.58 25.42
C GLU A 485 18.97 -7.00 24.08
N ARG A 486 18.26 -6.09 23.39
CA ARG A 486 17.67 -6.36 22.07
C ARG A 486 18.72 -6.52 20.98
N ARG A 487 19.90 -5.91 21.16
CA ARG A 487 20.99 -5.88 20.16
C ARG A 487 20.52 -5.33 18.81
N LEU A 488 19.61 -4.37 18.84
CA LEU A 488 19.03 -3.71 17.68
C LEU A 488 19.03 -2.20 17.91
N LEU A 489 19.64 -1.48 16.98
CA LEU A 489 19.65 -0.03 16.95
C LEU A 489 18.75 0.45 15.81
N LEU A 490 17.75 1.25 16.16
CA LEU A 490 16.89 1.99 15.25
C LEU A 490 17.35 3.44 15.27
N ILE A 491 17.85 3.91 14.14
CA ILE A 491 18.49 5.20 13.99
C ILE A 491 17.63 6.03 13.05
N THR A 492 17.18 7.19 13.51
CA THR A 492 16.37 8.13 12.73
C THR A 492 17.12 9.43 12.60
N ALA A 493 17.34 9.88 11.37
CA ALA A 493 17.82 11.20 11.04
C ALA A 493 16.64 12.09 10.63
N GLU A 494 16.40 13.15 11.38
CA GLU A 494 15.46 14.22 11.03
C GLU A 494 16.25 15.38 10.44
N VAL A 495 15.94 15.72 9.20
CA VAL A 495 16.64 16.75 8.43
C VAL A 495 15.65 17.81 7.98
N ARG A 496 15.85 19.06 8.43
CA ARG A 496 15.03 20.20 8.04
C ARG A 496 15.86 21.19 7.24
N GLY A 497 15.29 21.66 6.12
CA GLY A 497 15.99 22.58 5.21
C GLY A 497 17.00 21.88 4.31
N ALA A 498 16.80 20.59 3.99
CA ALA A 498 17.54 19.93 2.92
C ALA A 498 17.28 20.62 1.58
N LEU A 499 18.28 20.66 0.72
CA LEU A 499 18.28 21.46 -0.50
C LEU A 499 18.59 20.57 -1.70
N ARG A 500 18.10 20.94 -2.89
CA ARG A 500 18.45 20.23 -4.13
C ARG A 500 19.73 20.79 -4.72
N ALA A 501 20.64 19.92 -5.14
CA ALA A 501 21.93 20.30 -5.71
C ALA A 501 21.81 21.27 -6.91
N CYS A 502 20.79 21.07 -7.75
CA CYS A 502 20.50 21.93 -8.89
C CYS A 502 19.97 23.34 -8.52
N ASP A 503 19.33 23.51 -7.36
CA ASP A 503 18.60 24.73 -7.01
C ASP A 503 19.50 25.82 -6.40
N VAL A 504 20.67 25.44 -5.90
CA VAL A 504 21.55 26.33 -5.11
C VAL A 504 22.97 26.47 -5.67
N GLY A 505 23.18 26.02 -6.92
CA GLY A 505 24.43 26.22 -7.65
C GLY A 505 25.56 25.30 -7.16
N GLY A 506 25.76 24.18 -7.85
CA GLY A 506 26.85 23.24 -7.55
C GLY A 506 26.88 22.05 -8.52
N ALA A 507 25.71 21.59 -8.95
CA ALA A 507 25.57 20.57 -9.99
C ALA A 507 24.21 20.72 -10.69
N PRO A 508 24.12 21.41 -11.86
CA PRO A 508 22.84 21.77 -12.48
C PRO A 508 22.01 20.56 -12.94
N THR A 509 22.63 19.38 -13.07
CA THR A 509 21.98 18.13 -13.46
C THR A 509 21.64 17.24 -12.26
N ASP A 510 22.12 17.56 -11.05
CA ASP A 510 21.85 16.76 -9.86
C ASP A 510 20.54 17.23 -9.21
N THR A 511 19.48 16.46 -9.45
CA THR A 511 18.12 16.78 -9.00
C THR A 511 17.82 16.27 -7.58
N ARG A 512 18.79 15.61 -6.93
CA ARG A 512 18.61 15.00 -5.61
C ARG A 512 18.48 16.06 -4.52
N VAL A 513 17.60 15.80 -3.56
CA VAL A 513 17.54 16.52 -2.29
C VAL A 513 18.62 15.95 -1.37
N LEU A 514 19.55 16.79 -0.92
CA LEU A 514 20.67 16.39 -0.07
C LEU A 514 20.56 17.08 1.30
N GLY A 515 20.64 16.27 2.35
CA GLY A 515 20.48 16.68 3.73
C GLY A 515 21.69 16.33 4.58
N LEU A 516 21.58 15.24 5.35
CA LEU A 516 22.70 14.64 6.09
C LEU A 516 23.43 13.62 5.22
N GLY A 517 24.75 13.75 5.14
CA GLY A 517 25.65 12.74 4.60
C GLY A 517 26.21 11.89 5.72
N LEU A 518 25.76 10.65 5.87
CA LEU A 518 26.21 9.73 6.91
C LEU A 518 27.33 8.83 6.37
N ARG A 519 28.45 8.77 7.09
CA ARG A 519 29.68 8.11 6.62
C ARG A 519 29.87 6.74 7.27
N TYR A 520 29.89 6.71 8.59
CA TYR A 520 30.10 5.48 9.35
C TYR A 520 29.56 5.60 10.78
N LEU A 521 29.38 4.44 11.42
CA LEU A 521 29.00 4.31 12.82
C LEU A 521 30.12 3.60 13.58
N THR A 522 30.33 3.94 14.84
CA THR A 522 31.26 3.22 15.72
C THR A 522 30.60 2.90 17.05
N LEU A 523 30.97 1.77 17.62
CA LEU A 523 30.53 1.37 18.96
C LEU A 523 31.73 1.30 19.89
N ARG A 524 31.68 1.99 21.02
CA ARG A 524 32.75 2.01 22.02
C ARG A 524 32.26 1.44 23.33
N LYS A 525 33.07 0.60 23.96
CA LYS A 525 32.82 0.15 25.33
C LYS A 525 33.24 1.26 26.29
N ILE A 526 32.34 1.65 27.20
CA ILE A 526 32.63 2.63 28.24
C ILE A 526 33.33 1.89 29.38
N VAL A 527 34.59 2.23 29.62
CA VAL A 527 35.30 1.75 30.81
C VAL A 527 34.74 2.50 32.00
N PRO A 528 34.27 1.81 33.08
CA PRO A 528 33.83 2.51 34.27
C PRO A 528 35.00 3.36 34.79
N THR A 529 34.81 4.67 34.87
CA THR A 529 35.68 5.50 35.69
C THR A 529 35.56 4.95 37.11
N GLY A 530 36.65 4.42 37.66
CA GLY A 530 36.68 3.94 39.04
C GLY A 530 36.20 5.02 40.02
N PRO A 531 35.82 4.66 41.26
CA PRO A 531 35.39 5.64 42.24
C PRO A 531 36.45 6.74 42.36
N GLU A 532 36.04 8.01 42.30
CA GLU A 532 36.91 9.14 42.59
C GLU A 532 37.66 8.83 43.90
N PRO A 533 39.00 8.97 43.93
CA PRO A 533 39.73 8.78 45.18
C PRO A 533 39.16 9.74 46.22
N GLU A 534 38.76 9.21 47.37
CA GLU A 534 38.31 10.03 48.51
C GLU A 534 39.34 11.13 48.77
N PRO A 535 38.92 12.40 48.93
CA PRO A 535 39.84 13.47 49.26
C PRO A 535 40.52 13.14 50.60
N ALA A 536 41.85 13.06 50.55
CA ALA A 536 42.73 12.67 51.65
C ALA A 536 42.70 13.65 52.84
#